data_AF-A0A662S5G3-F1
#
_entry.id   AF-A0A662S5G3-F1
#
_cell.length_a   1.000
_cell.length_b   1.000
_cell.length_c   1.000
_cell.angle_alpha   90.00
_cell.angle_beta   90.00
_cell.angle_gamma   90.00
#
_symmetry.space_group_name_H-M   'P 1'
#
loop_
_entity.id
_entity.type
_entity.pdbx_description
1 polymer ?
#
loop_
_entity_poly.entity_id
_entity_poly.type
_entity_poly.pdbx_seq_one_letter_code
_entity_poly.pdbx_strand_id
1 'polypeptide(L)'
;MGGEIMPLFGRKKEKKEDAVVSLSALADEFLSLNEGELDLAWFAEQEGSPFELPIVKFREFVESKGIRDVPEDELRKSLAHAFKSRLSRMSGPSIVR
;
A
#
# COMPACT_ATOMS: atom_id res chain seq x y z
N MET A 1 33.15 45.18 9.59
CA MET A 1 33.69 43.82 9.86
C MET A 1 32.84 43.25 10.99
N GLY A 2 32.05 42.22 10.82
CA GLY A 2 32.10 41.12 9.87
C GLY A 2 31.76 39.86 10.66
N GLY A 3 30.88 39.02 10.10
CA GLY A 3 30.56 37.70 10.62
C GLY A 3 29.30 37.69 11.48
N GLU A 4 28.34 36.80 11.31
CA GLU A 4 28.15 35.77 10.29
C GLU A 4 26.67 35.40 10.41
N ILE A 5 25.93 35.54 9.31
CA ILE A 5 24.58 35.01 9.20
C ILE A 5 24.68 33.48 9.06
N MET A 6 24.58 32.75 10.16
CA MET A 6 24.37 31.30 10.07
C MET A 6 22.87 31.04 9.80
N PRO A 7 22.48 30.49 8.64
CA PRO A 7 21.12 30.05 8.44
C PRO A 7 20.88 28.83 9.32
N LEU A 8 19.89 28.94 10.22
CA LEU A 8 19.32 27.79 10.92
C LEU A 8 18.63 26.88 9.89
N PHE A 9 19.43 26.02 9.27
CA PHE A 9 18.99 24.87 8.50
C PHE A 9 18.33 23.89 9.46
N GLY A 10 17.04 24.09 9.69
CA GLY A 10 16.35 23.40 10.77
C GLY A 10 14.84 23.54 10.71
N ARG A 11 14.24 23.40 9.54
CA ARG A 11 12.80 23.11 9.41
C ARG A 11 12.57 22.06 8.32
N LYS A 12 12.99 20.83 8.61
CA LYS A 12 12.11 19.69 8.27
C LYS A 12 10.90 19.81 9.19
N LYS A 13 9.96 20.70 8.83
CA LYS A 13 8.63 20.66 9.40
C LYS A 13 8.03 19.36 8.90
N GLU A 14 8.15 18.35 9.76
CA GLU A 14 7.08 17.42 10.09
C GLU A 14 5.92 17.55 9.11
N LYS A 15 5.87 16.62 8.15
CA LYS A 15 4.60 16.18 7.60
C LYS A 15 3.77 15.78 8.81
N LYS A 16 2.94 16.71 9.29
CA LYS A 16 1.69 16.40 9.95
C LYS A 16 0.86 15.65 8.90
N GLU A 17 1.17 14.38 8.73
CA GLU A 17 0.17 13.42 8.34
C GLU A 17 -0.70 13.28 9.59
N ASP A 18 -1.60 14.26 9.79
CA ASP A 18 -2.90 13.97 10.38
C ASP A 18 -3.34 12.68 9.70
N ALA A 19 -3.27 11.58 10.45
CA ALA A 19 -3.41 10.23 9.94
C ALA A 19 -4.85 10.00 9.51
N VAL A 20 -5.24 10.63 8.40
CA VAL A 20 -6.28 10.16 7.52
C VAL A 20 -5.72 8.86 6.97
N VAL A 21 -5.97 7.79 7.71
CA VAL A 21 -5.60 6.43 7.33
C VAL A 21 -6.15 6.21 5.93
N SER A 22 -5.25 6.30 4.96
CA SER A 22 -5.63 6.26 3.54
C SER A 22 -5.89 4.81 3.15
N LEU A 23 -6.84 4.57 2.24
CA LEU A 23 -7.16 3.22 1.76
C LEU A 23 -5.92 2.46 1.27
N SER A 24 -4.97 3.17 0.66
CA SER A 24 -3.67 2.61 0.25
C SER A 24 -2.83 2.12 1.43
N ALA A 25 -2.83 2.83 2.56
CA ALA A 25 -2.10 2.42 3.76
C ALA A 25 -2.77 1.20 4.41
N LEU A 26 -4.11 1.17 4.42
CA LEU A 26 -4.87 -0.01 4.85
C LEU A 26 -4.61 -1.21 3.98
N ALA A 27 -4.52 -1.01 2.66
CA ALA A 27 -4.24 -2.09 1.73
C ALA A 27 -2.85 -2.68 1.98
N ASP A 28 -1.83 -1.85 2.23
CA ASP A 28 -0.49 -2.33 2.55
C ASP A 28 -0.42 -3.03 3.91
N GLU A 29 -1.14 -2.51 4.92
CA GLU A 29 -1.26 -3.16 6.23
C GLU A 29 -2.00 -4.50 6.12
N PHE A 30 -3.12 -4.54 5.41
CA PHE A 30 -3.87 -5.77 5.14
C PHE A 30 -3.01 -6.83 4.48
N LEU A 31 -2.22 -6.45 3.48
CA LEU A 31 -1.31 -7.38 2.80
C LEU A 31 -0.16 -7.83 3.69
N SER A 32 0.34 -6.97 4.58
CA SER A 32 1.36 -7.36 5.56
C SER A 32 0.82 -8.31 6.62
N LEU A 33 -0.48 -8.25 6.94
CA LEU A 33 -1.15 -9.20 7.82
C LEU A 33 -1.55 -10.49 7.09
N ASN A 34 -1.68 -10.44 5.76
CA ASN A 34 -2.14 -11.52 4.90
C ASN A 34 -1.11 -11.83 3.81
N GLU A 35 0.15 -12.05 4.20
CA GLU A 35 1.23 -12.37 3.25
C GLU A 35 0.92 -13.63 2.42
N GLY A 36 0.13 -14.56 2.96
CA GLY A 36 -0.35 -15.73 2.22
C GLY A 36 -1.25 -15.38 1.02
N GLU A 37 -2.02 -14.29 1.07
CA GLU A 37 -2.83 -13.88 -0.07
C GLU A 37 -1.94 -13.29 -1.19
N LEU A 38 -0.81 -12.66 -0.84
CA LEU A 38 0.20 -12.22 -1.80
C LEU A 38 0.89 -13.40 -2.49
N ASP A 39 1.24 -14.44 -1.73
CA ASP A 39 1.87 -15.65 -2.27
C ASP A 39 0.92 -16.38 -3.23
N LEU A 40 -0.36 -16.49 -2.87
CA LEU A 40 -1.41 -17.04 -3.73
C LEU A 40 -1.61 -16.20 -5.00
N ALA A 41 -1.59 -14.86 -4.89
CA ALA A 41 -1.69 -13.97 -6.04
C ALA A 41 -0.49 -14.13 -6.98
N TRP A 42 0.71 -14.24 -6.41
CA TRP A 42 1.93 -14.46 -7.17
C TRP A 42 1.90 -15.81 -7.89
N PHE A 43 1.51 -16.88 -7.19
CA PHE A 43 1.42 -18.21 -7.77
C PHE A 43 0.36 -18.28 -8.88
N ALA A 44 -0.82 -17.68 -8.66
CA ALA A 44 -1.86 -17.61 -9.67
C ALA A 44 -1.42 -16.82 -10.92
N GLU A 45 -0.64 -15.74 -10.75
CA GLU A 45 -0.04 -15.00 -11.87
C GLU A 45 0.93 -15.88 -12.69
N GLN A 46 1.73 -16.72 -12.04
CA GLN A 46 2.64 -17.67 -12.72
C GLN A 46 1.88 -18.75 -13.49
N GLU A 47 0.80 -19.27 -12.92
CA GLU A 47 -0.04 -20.32 -13.53
C GLU A 47 -0.98 -19.76 -14.61
N GLY A 48 -0.98 -18.44 -14.85
CA GLY A 48 -1.92 -17.77 -15.75
C GLY A 48 -3.38 -17.89 -15.30
N SER A 49 -3.60 -18.16 -14.01
CA SER A 49 -4.91 -18.35 -13.41
C SER A 49 -5.48 -17.02 -12.94
N PRO A 50 -6.81 -16.80 -13.07
CA PRO A 50 -7.44 -15.60 -12.55
C PRO A 50 -7.36 -15.58 -11.02
N PHE A 51 -6.57 -14.66 -10.47
CA PHE A 51 -6.57 -14.39 -9.03
C PHE A 51 -7.68 -13.41 -8.67
N GLU A 52 -8.58 -13.84 -7.79
CA GLU A 52 -9.60 -12.96 -7.25
C GLU A 52 -9.06 -12.22 -6.02
N LEU A 53 -9.02 -10.89 -6.10
CA LEU A 53 -8.59 -10.06 -4.98
C LEU A 53 -9.55 -10.27 -3.79
N PRO A 54 -9.06 -10.37 -2.54
CA PRO A 54 -9.90 -10.58 -1.37
C PRO A 54 -10.60 -9.27 -0.93
N ILE A 55 -11.42 -8.71 -1.83
CA ILE A 55 -12.12 -7.43 -1.66
C ILE A 55 -13.05 -7.46 -0.45
N VAL A 56 -13.74 -8.58 -0.22
CA VAL A 56 -14.64 -8.75 0.93
C VAL A 56 -13.86 -8.68 2.24
N LYS A 57 -12.76 -9.44 2.37
CA LYS A 57 -11.90 -9.41 3.56
C LYS A 57 -11.27 -8.02 3.78
N PHE A 58 -10.84 -7.37 2.69
CA PHE A 58 -10.27 -6.04 2.76
C PHE A 58 -11.31 -5.00 3.20
N ARG A 59 -12.54 -5.09 2.69
CA ARG A 59 -13.66 -4.26 3.13
C ARG A 59 -13.92 -4.43 4.62
N GLU A 60 -14.03 -5.66 5.11
CA GLU A 60 -14.22 -5.95 6.54
C GLU A 60 -13.09 -5.36 7.39
N PHE A 61 -11.85 -5.43 6.90
CA PHE A 61 -10.70 -4.81 7.53
C PHE A 61 -10.80 -3.28 7.59
N VAL A 62 -11.17 -2.63 6.49
CA VAL A 62 -11.37 -1.17 6.43
C VAL A 62 -12.52 -0.74 7.36
N GLU A 63 -13.61 -1.50 7.40
CA GLU A 63 -14.73 -1.27 8.32
C GLU A 63 -14.32 -1.43 9.79
N SER A 64 -13.46 -2.41 10.10
CA SER A 64 -12.88 -2.59 11.43
C SER A 64 -11.97 -1.43 11.86
N LYS A 65 -11.43 -0.66 10.92
CA LYS A 65 -10.62 0.53 11.19
C LYS A 65 -11.46 1.80 11.36
N GLY A 66 -12.78 1.67 11.31
CA GLY A 66 -13.73 2.76 11.51
C GLY A 66 -14.10 3.52 10.23
N ILE A 67 -13.64 3.05 9.06
CA ILE A 67 -13.96 3.66 7.76
C ILE A 67 -15.09 2.85 7.12
N ARG A 68 -16.23 3.48 6.89
CA ARG A 68 -17.44 2.86 6.33
C ARG A 68 -17.84 3.53 5.02
N ASP A 69 -18.78 2.92 4.30
CA ASP A 69 -19.34 3.45 3.05
C ASP A 69 -18.30 3.71 1.94
N VAL A 70 -17.20 2.94 1.95
CA VAL A 70 -16.20 3.00 0.88
C VAL A 70 -16.75 2.25 -0.34
N PRO A 71 -16.76 2.88 -1.53
CA PRO A 71 -17.20 2.20 -2.74
C PRO A 71 -16.24 1.05 -3.09
N GLU A 72 -16.82 -0.06 -3.54
CA GLU A 72 -16.07 -1.27 -3.89
C GLU A 72 -14.98 -1.01 -4.94
N ASP A 73 -15.23 -0.11 -5.89
CA ASP A 73 -14.24 0.29 -6.91
C ASP A 73 -12.97 0.91 -6.30
N GLU A 74 -13.10 1.72 -5.24
CA GLU A 74 -11.98 2.34 -4.54
C GLU A 74 -11.20 1.31 -3.70
N LEU A 75 -11.93 0.39 -3.04
CA LEU A 75 -11.32 -0.73 -2.33
C LEU A 75 -10.52 -1.61 -3.29
N ARG A 76 -11.12 -1.92 -4.45
CA ARG A 76 -10.48 -2.72 -5.50
C ARG A 76 -9.28 -2.04 -6.09
N LYS A 77 -9.36 -0.75 -6.43
CA LYS A 77 -8.22 0.01 -6.94
C LYS A 77 -7.07 0.06 -5.92
N SER A 78 -7.38 0.37 -4.67
CA SER A 78 -6.38 0.47 -3.60
C SER A 78 -5.69 -0.87 -3.36
N LEU A 79 -6.49 -1.95 -3.23
CA LEU A 79 -5.98 -3.29 -3.00
C LEU A 79 -5.19 -3.81 -4.21
N ALA A 80 -5.72 -3.67 -5.43
CA ALA A 80 -5.03 -4.06 -6.65
C ALA A 80 -3.69 -3.33 -6.82
N HIS A 81 -3.66 -2.03 -6.52
CA HIS A 81 -2.43 -1.24 -6.58
C HIS A 81 -1.40 -1.73 -5.55
N ALA A 82 -1.82 -2.01 -4.32
CA ALA A 82 -0.95 -2.53 -3.28
C ALA A 82 -0.42 -3.93 -3.62
N PHE A 83 -1.28 -4.82 -4.11
CA PHE A 83 -0.90 -6.15 -4.62
C PHE A 83 0.14 -6.02 -5.73
N LYS A 84 -0.15 -5.23 -6.77
CA LYS A 84 0.78 -5.03 -7.90
C LYS A 84 2.12 -4.47 -7.43
N SER A 85 2.12 -3.54 -6.48
CA SER A 85 3.35 -2.97 -5.91
C SER A 85 4.18 -4.01 -5.14
N ARG A 86 3.52 -4.85 -4.33
CA ARG A 86 4.16 -5.92 -3.55
C ARG A 86 4.63 -7.08 -4.44
N LEU A 87 3.82 -7.51 -5.40
CA LEU A 87 4.16 -8.51 -6.40
C LEU A 87 5.35 -8.06 -7.26
N SER A 88 5.36 -6.80 -7.71
CA SER A 88 6.50 -6.24 -8.44
C SER A 88 7.80 -6.23 -7.63
N ARG A 89 7.72 -6.12 -6.29
CA ARG A 89 8.88 -6.26 -5.40
C ARG A 89 9.31 -7.72 -5.22
N MET A 90 8.36 -8.66 -5.16
CA MET A 90 8.62 -10.09 -5.03
C MET A 90 9.18 -10.72 -6.31
N SER A 91 8.63 -10.37 -7.47
CA SER A 91 9.15 -10.83 -8.77
C SER A 91 10.51 -10.23 -9.13
N GLY A 92 10.99 -9.24 -8.36
CA GLY A 92 12.22 -8.51 -8.65
C GLY A 92 12.16 -7.76 -9.99
N PRO A 93 13.17 -6.92 -10.32
CA PRO A 93 13.37 -6.57 -11.71
C PRO A 93 13.67 -7.88 -12.43
N SER A 94 12.73 -8.37 -13.24
CA SER A 94 13.09 -9.22 -14.36
C SER A 94 14.09 -8.42 -15.19
N ILE A 95 15.38 -8.56 -14.87
CA ILE A 95 16.47 -8.32 -15.80
C ILE A 95 16.22 -9.36 -16.88
N VAL A 96 15.39 -8.96 -17.85
CA VAL A 96 15.43 -9.49 -19.21
C VAL A 96 16.85 -9.20 -19.69
N ARG A 97 17.65 -10.26 -19.69
CA ARG A 97 19.03 -10.29 -20.16
C ARG A 97 19.06 -10.78 -21.60
#